data_AF-A0A151UG28-F1
#
_entry.id   AF-A0A151UG28-F1
#
_cell.length_a   1.000
_cell.length_b   1.000
_cell.length_c   1.000
_cell.angle_alpha   90.00
_cell.angle_beta   90.00
_cell.angle_gamma   90.00
#
_symmetry.space_group_name_H-M   'P 1'
#
loop_
_entity.id
_entity.type
_entity.pdbx_description
1 polymer ?
#
loop_
_entity_poly.entity_id
_entity_poly.type
_entity_poly.pdbx_seq_one_letter_code
_entity_poly.pdbx_strand_id
1 'polypeptide(L)'
;NFVTLRDRALAAWLNPELPKCSQSGKENSIRPILKDIKKKAINWLFLLLSQMLSSCTIDQLKYLCKHTNNRPTGVKDHLHYLSYMSLLKQLVPKWFA
;
A
#
# COMPACT_ATOMS: atom_id res chain seq x y z
N ASN A 1 -14.31 -3.62 -17.23
CA ASN A 1 -15.32 -3.63 -16.15
C ASN A 1 -14.68 -3.33 -14.80
N PHE A 2 -14.27 -2.07 -14.58
CA PHE A 2 -13.90 -1.56 -13.26
C PHE A 2 -15.17 -1.26 -12.48
N VAL A 3 -15.94 -2.30 -12.17
CA VAL A 3 -17.18 -2.19 -11.38
C VAL A 3 -16.80 -1.58 -10.04
N THR A 4 -16.98 -0.25 -9.96
CA THR A 4 -16.98 0.58 -8.75
C THR A 4 -16.28 -0.07 -7.57
N LEU A 5 -14.94 -0.04 -7.55
CA LEU A 5 -14.23 -0.12 -6.28
C LEU A 5 -14.82 1.03 -5.47
N ARG A 6 -15.65 0.73 -4.46
CA ARG A 6 -16.31 1.72 -3.59
C ARG A 6 -15.26 2.38 -2.68
N ASP A 7 -14.22 2.93 -3.30
CA ASP A 7 -13.01 3.43 -2.69
C ASP A 7 -12.38 2.44 -1.70
N ARG A 8 -12.45 1.14 -2.00
CA ARG A 8 -11.92 0.07 -1.15
C ARG A 8 -10.93 -0.78 -1.90
N ALA A 9 -9.86 -1.17 -1.23
CA ALA A 9 -8.88 -2.09 -1.78
C ALA A 9 -9.52 -3.47 -2.02
N LEU A 10 -9.14 -4.12 -3.12
CA LEU A 10 -9.51 -5.51 -3.36
C LEU A 10 -8.90 -6.42 -2.28
N ALA A 11 -9.58 -7.53 -1.96
CA ALA A 11 -9.08 -8.50 -0.98
C ALA A 11 -7.68 -9.04 -1.33
N ALA A 12 -7.39 -9.17 -2.63
CA ALA A 12 -6.07 -9.55 -3.14
C ALA A 12 -4.97 -8.53 -2.80
N TRP A 13 -5.29 -7.24 -2.72
CA TRP A 13 -4.31 -6.21 -2.36
C TRP A 13 -4.04 -6.20 -0.84
N LEU A 14 -5.05 -6.58 -0.05
CA LEU A 14 -4.91 -6.64 1.41
C LEU A 14 -4.13 -7.89 1.87
N ASN A 15 -4.14 -8.95 1.05
CA ASN A 15 -3.46 -10.22 1.31
C ASN A 15 -2.42 -10.50 0.23
N PRO A 16 -1.29 -9.75 0.20
CA PRO A 16 -0.26 -9.98 -0.79
C PRO A 16 0.43 -11.32 -0.58
N GLU A 17 0.82 -11.94 -1.68
CA GLU A 17 1.75 -13.06 -1.65
C GLU A 17 3.12 -12.54 -1.21
N LEU A 18 3.58 -13.03 -0.06
CA LEU A 18 4.84 -12.60 0.53
C LEU A 18 5.95 -13.58 0.14
N PRO A 19 7.20 -13.11 -0.01
CA PRO A 19 8.31 -13.99 -0.33
C PRO A 19 8.46 -15.11 0.71
N LYS A 20 8.84 -16.29 0.22
CA LYS A 20 9.22 -17.45 1.03
C LYS A 20 10.46 -17.14 1.86
N CYS A 21 10.46 -17.53 3.12
CA CYS A 21 11.66 -17.46 3.95
C CYS A 21 12.65 -18.55 3.54
N SER A 22 13.85 -18.17 3.12
CA SER A 22 14.92 -19.12 2.76
C SER A 22 15.43 -19.93 3.95
N GLN A 23 15.35 -19.39 5.17
CA GLN A 23 15.85 -20.04 6.38
C GLN A 23 14.85 -21.05 6.96
N SER A 24 13.55 -20.70 7.01
CA SER A 24 12.52 -21.56 7.58
C SER A 24 11.72 -22.35 6.54
N GLY A 25 11.85 -22.02 5.25
CA GLY A 25 11.06 -22.61 4.18
C GLY A 25 9.57 -22.21 4.20
N LYS A 26 9.16 -21.32 5.11
CA LYS A 26 7.75 -20.94 5.27
C LYS A 26 7.32 -20.01 4.14
N GLU A 27 6.29 -20.41 3.41
CA GLU A 27 5.63 -19.57 2.40
C GLU A 27 4.96 -18.35 3.05
N ASN A 28 4.83 -17.27 2.29
CA ASN A 28 4.10 -16.07 2.69
C ASN A 28 4.54 -15.46 4.05
N SER A 29 5.84 -15.43 4.33
CA SER A 29 6.34 -15.12 5.68
C SER A 29 7.25 -13.90 5.80
N ILE A 30 7.88 -13.44 4.71
CA ILE A 30 8.77 -12.27 4.76
C ILE A 30 7.95 -10.98 4.68
N ARG A 31 8.10 -10.10 5.67
CA ARG A 31 7.44 -8.78 5.73
C ARG A 31 8.47 -7.65 5.84
N PRO A 32 8.17 -6.45 5.33
CA PRO A 32 9.02 -5.30 5.53
C PRO A 32 8.98 -4.86 7.00
N ILE A 33 10.15 -4.49 7.54
CA ILE A 33 10.25 -3.90 8.88
C ILE A 33 9.98 -2.40 8.72
N LEU A 34 8.80 -1.95 9.15
CA LEU A 34 8.40 -0.54 9.09
C LEU A 34 8.34 0.12 10.46
N LYS A 35 8.60 -0.65 11.53
CA LYS A 35 8.67 -0.14 12.89
C LYS A 35 9.85 0.83 13.00
N ASP A 36 9.65 1.95 13.68
CA ASP A 36 10.67 2.98 13.95
C ASP A 36 11.22 3.74 12.72
N ILE A 37 10.78 3.39 11.50
CA ILE A 37 11.09 4.15 10.28
C ILE A 37 10.27 5.44 10.27
N LYS A 38 10.95 6.58 10.11
CA LYS A 38 10.30 7.89 9.90
C LYS A 38 9.43 7.79 8.63
N LYS A 39 8.16 8.19 8.70
CA LYS A 39 7.20 8.05 7.59
C LYS A 39 7.68 8.69 6.27
N LYS A 40 8.44 9.78 6.35
CA LYS A 40 9.07 10.45 5.20
C LYS A 40 10.20 9.66 4.53
N ALA A 41 10.80 8.70 5.24
CA ALA A 41 11.89 7.85 4.77
C ALA A 41 11.40 6.49 4.26
N ILE A 42 10.10 6.21 4.36
CA ILE A 42 9.52 4.99 3.79
C ILE A 42 9.64 5.06 2.27
N ASN A 43 10.19 4.01 1.66
CA ASN A 43 10.18 3.86 0.21
C ASN A 43 8.80 3.38 -0.26
N TRP A 44 7.89 4.34 -0.46
CA TRP A 44 6.50 4.07 -0.85
C TRP A 44 6.39 3.39 -2.22
N LEU A 45 7.28 3.73 -3.16
CA LEU A 45 7.33 3.12 -4.49
C LEU A 45 7.70 1.64 -4.39
N PHE A 46 8.69 1.29 -3.58
CA PHE A 46 9.05 -0.11 -3.34
C PHE A 46 7.86 -0.90 -2.79
N LEU A 47 7.17 -0.36 -1.78
CA LEU A 47 6.01 -1.03 -1.19
C LEU A 47 4.84 -1.19 -2.19
N LEU A 48 4.65 -0.25 -3.12
CA LEU A 48 3.68 -0.39 -4.20
C LEU A 48 4.08 -1.54 -5.14
N LEU A 49 5.31 -1.51 -5.67
CA LEU A 49 5.79 -2.46 -6.68
C LEU A 49 5.90 -3.88 -6.12
N SER A 50 6.22 -4.04 -4.84
CA SER A 50 6.24 -5.33 -4.16
C SER A 50 4.88 -5.79 -3.62
N GLN A 51 3.81 -5.02 -3.85
CA GLN A 51 2.46 -5.27 -3.30
C GLN A 51 2.41 -5.32 -1.76
N MET A 52 3.40 -4.73 -1.07
CA MET A 52 3.51 -4.78 0.40
C MET A 52 2.84 -3.62 1.13
N LEU A 53 2.09 -2.75 0.45
CA LEU A 53 1.38 -1.62 1.08
C LEU A 53 0.42 -2.04 2.21
N SER A 54 -0.12 -3.26 2.19
CA SER A 54 -0.96 -3.81 3.26
C SER A 54 -0.23 -3.98 4.60
N SER A 55 1.11 -4.06 4.56
CA SER A 55 1.98 -4.14 5.72
C SER A 55 2.10 -2.81 6.47
N CYS A 56 1.66 -1.71 5.86
CA CYS A 56 1.63 -0.40 6.51
C CYS A 56 0.57 -0.31 7.61
N THR A 57 0.88 0.47 8.65
CA THR A 57 -0.09 0.84 9.67
C THR A 57 -1.07 1.90 9.16
N ILE A 58 -2.21 2.04 9.82
CA ILE A 58 -3.19 3.09 9.51
C ILE A 58 -2.55 4.47 9.53
N ASP A 59 -1.66 4.75 10.49
CA ASP A 59 -1.00 6.05 10.63
C ASP A 59 0.06 6.34 9.58
N GLN A 60 0.66 5.29 9.00
CA GLN A 60 1.52 5.39 7.83
C GLN A 60 0.71 5.70 6.58
N LEU A 61 -0.41 4.98 6.37
CA LEU A 61 -1.30 5.24 5.22
C LEU A 61 -1.95 6.63 5.30
N LYS A 62 -2.43 7.05 6.47
CA LYS A 62 -2.94 8.43 6.69
C LYS A 62 -1.91 9.50 6.34
N TYR A 63 -0.65 9.26 6.71
CA TYR A 63 0.45 10.17 6.38
C TYR A 63 0.63 10.29 4.88
N LEU A 64 0.68 9.17 4.15
CA LEU A 64 0.80 9.18 2.70
C LEU A 64 -0.41 9.88 2.04
N CYS A 65 -1.64 9.56 2.44
CA CYS A 65 -2.84 10.22 1.93
C CYS A 65 -2.78 11.74 2.10
N LYS A 66 -2.36 12.22 3.28
CA LYS A 66 -2.18 13.66 3.54
C LYS A 66 -1.17 14.32 2.60
N HIS A 67 -0.08 13.64 2.24
CA HIS A 67 0.97 14.17 1.36
C HIS A 67 0.70 13.95 -0.13
N THR A 68 -0.43 13.31 -0.47
CA THR A 68 -0.90 13.10 -1.85
C THR A 68 -2.21 13.82 -2.12
N ASN A 69 -2.58 14.78 -1.26
CA ASN A 69 -3.82 15.57 -1.33
C ASN A 69 -5.11 14.73 -1.26
N ASN A 70 -5.07 13.57 -0.61
CA ASN A 70 -6.27 12.79 -0.30
C ASN A 70 -6.73 13.05 1.13
N ARG A 71 -8.05 13.18 1.32
CA ARG A 71 -8.64 13.28 2.65
C ARG A 71 -8.51 11.92 3.36
N PRO A 72 -7.72 11.80 4.46
CA PRO A 72 -7.59 10.53 5.15
C PRO A 72 -8.91 10.17 5.82
N THR A 73 -9.34 8.92 5.67
CA THR A 73 -10.47 8.35 6.42
C THR A 73 -9.95 7.44 7.54
N GLY A 74 -10.85 6.95 8.41
CA GLY A 74 -10.49 6.02 9.49
C GLY A 74 -10.35 4.56 9.05
N VAL A 75 -10.84 4.21 7.86
CA VAL A 75 -10.96 2.81 7.41
C VAL A 75 -9.72 2.38 6.66
N LYS A 76 -9.05 1.30 7.11
CA LYS A 76 -7.77 0.83 6.54
C LYS A 76 -7.88 0.51 5.05
N ASP A 77 -8.93 -0.18 4.62
CA ASP A 77 -9.10 -0.59 3.22
C ASP A 77 -9.26 0.61 2.28
N HIS A 78 -9.89 1.69 2.77
CA HIS A 78 -10.04 2.92 2.02
C HIS A 78 -8.71 3.69 1.93
N LEU A 79 -8.01 3.81 3.06
CA LEU A 79 -6.66 4.40 3.07
C LEU A 79 -5.69 3.63 2.16
N HIS A 80 -5.80 2.31 2.11
CA HIS A 80 -4.98 1.46 1.26
C HIS A 80 -5.26 1.71 -0.23
N TYR A 81 -6.54 1.76 -0.61
CA TYR A 81 -6.96 2.11 -1.97
C TYR A 81 -6.46 3.50 -2.39
N LEU A 82 -6.67 4.52 -1.56
CA LEU A 82 -6.20 5.89 -1.83
C LEU A 82 -4.68 5.94 -1.99
N SER A 83 -3.96 5.23 -1.12
CA SER A 83 -2.50 5.13 -1.19
C SER A 83 -2.04 4.48 -2.51
N TYR A 84 -2.65 3.35 -2.88
CA TYR A 84 -2.36 2.66 -4.14
C TYR A 84 -2.61 3.57 -5.34
N MET A 85 -3.80 4.15 -5.44
CA MET A 85 -4.18 5.00 -6.58
C MET A 85 -3.30 6.24 -6.70
N SER A 86 -2.91 6.83 -5.56
CA SER A 86 -2.04 8.01 -5.54
C SER A 86 -0.63 7.70 -6.02
N LEU A 87 -0.05 6.60 -5.54
CA LEU A 87 1.27 6.17 -5.99
C LEU A 87 1.25 5.74 -7.46
N LEU A 88 0.17 5.07 -7.91
CA LEU A 88 0.02 4.65 -9.30
C LEU A 88 -0.09 5.85 -10.25
N LYS A 89 -0.83 6.89 -9.87
CA LYS A 89 -0.90 8.16 -10.60
C LYS A 89 0.45 8.86 -10.70
N GLN A 90 1.29 8.80 -9.66
CA GLN A 90 2.64 9.35 -9.69
C GLN A 90 3.57 8.54 -10.59
N LEU A 91 3.46 7.21 -10.56
CA LEU A 91 4.31 6.31 -11.34
C LEU A 91 3.98 6.36 -12.84
N VAL A 92 2.69 6.36 -13.18
CA VAL A 92 2.22 6.31 -14.57
C VAL A 92 1.09 7.31 -14.82
N PRO A 93 1.37 8.62 -14.83
CA PRO A 93 0.34 9.66 -14.94
C PRO A 93 -0.49 9.55 -16.23
N LYS A 94 0.11 9.04 -17.32
CA LYS A 94 -0.55 8.87 -18.63
C LYS A 94 -1.73 7.91 -18.61
N TRP A 95 -1.86 7.04 -17.61
CA TRP A 95 -3.03 6.15 -17.49
C TRP A 95 -4.28 6.85 -16.96
N PHE A 96 -4.15 8.09 -16.47
CA PHE A 96 -5.21 8.85 -15.81
C PHE A 96 -5.47 10.21 -16.47
N ALA A 97 -4.87 10.44 -17.65
CA ALA A 97 -5.02 11.65 -18.45
C ALA A 97 -6.24 11.55 -19.38
#